data_AF-A0A437Q5G9-F1
#
_entry.id   AF-A0A437Q5G9-F1
#
_cell.length_a   1.000
_cell.length_b   1.000
_cell.length_c   1.000
_cell.angle_alpha   90.00
_cell.angle_beta   90.00
_cell.angle_gamma   90.00
#
_symmetry.space_group_name_H-M   'P 1'
#
loop_
_entity.id
_entity.type
_entity.pdbx_description
1 polymer ?
#
loop_
_entity_poly.entity_id
_entity_poly.type
_entity_poly.pdbx_seq_one_letter_code
_entity_poly.pdbx_strand_id
1 'polypeptide(L)'
;MSYRWWKCTNTLWALVFLLLSGCFNEGGTVRSGMTYEVMKEQGAFKLVYVVPLSTKSKVPYREVANKVCAGERICIALFWDEKENVPLSMPMTDMQVATKVAHYNLNKNTGLDRVRICSNEGCS
;
A
#
# COMPACT_ATOMS: atom_id res chain seq x y z
N MET A 1 -1.00 -4.76 -29.47
CA MET A 1 -1.35 -5.38 -28.17
C MET A 1 -2.55 -4.64 -27.60
N SER A 2 -3.69 -5.34 -27.58
CA SER A 2 -5.02 -4.77 -27.39
C SER A 2 -5.37 -4.71 -25.90
N TYR A 3 -5.77 -3.53 -25.41
CA TYR A 3 -6.32 -3.36 -24.07
C TYR A 3 -7.79 -3.77 -24.09
N ARG A 4 -8.12 -4.91 -23.48
CA ARG A 4 -9.49 -5.43 -23.40
C ARG A 4 -10.16 -4.90 -22.15
N TRP A 5 -10.87 -3.80 -22.32
CA TRP A 5 -11.81 -3.24 -21.36
C TRP A 5 -12.95 -4.24 -21.12
N TRP A 6 -13.14 -4.69 -19.88
CA TRP A 6 -14.39 -5.33 -19.49
C TRP A 6 -15.36 -4.25 -19.02
N LYS A 7 -16.34 -3.95 -19.88
CA LYS A 7 -17.57 -3.28 -19.49
C LYS A 7 -18.38 -4.27 -18.65
N CYS A 8 -18.65 -3.96 -17.38
CA CYS A 8 -19.72 -4.63 -16.65
C CYS A 8 -21.05 -4.13 -17.21
N THR A 9 -21.63 -4.90 -18.13
CA THR A 9 -22.98 -4.66 -18.65
C THR A 9 -24.01 -5.13 -17.62
N ASN A 10 -24.94 -4.23 -17.42
CA ASN A 10 -26.08 -4.23 -16.52
C ASN A 10 -27.15 -5.25 -16.98
N THR A 11 -27.50 -6.22 -16.14
CA THR A 11 -28.77 -6.98 -16.30
C THR A 11 -29.39 -7.23 -14.94
N LEU A 12 -30.37 -6.39 -14.62
CA LEU A 12 -31.49 -6.53 -13.69
C LEU A 12 -31.73 -7.97 -13.16
N TRP A 13 -31.38 -8.22 -11.90
CA TRP A 13 -32.12 -9.07 -10.97
C TRP A 13 -32.05 -8.41 -9.59
N ALA A 14 -33.19 -7.90 -9.11
CA ALA A 14 -33.33 -7.36 -7.77
C ALA A 14 -33.47 -8.50 -6.74
N LEU A 15 -33.05 -8.22 -5.50
CA LEU A 15 -33.15 -9.04 -4.27
C LEU A 15 -32.01 -10.05 -4.04
N VAL A 16 -30.89 -9.57 -3.49
CA VAL A 16 -30.37 -9.89 -2.14
C VAL A 16 -29.21 -8.91 -1.89
N PHE A 17 -29.54 -7.73 -1.41
CA PHE A 17 -28.58 -6.73 -0.91
C PHE A 17 -28.41 -6.99 0.61
N LEU A 18 -27.59 -7.99 0.96
CA LEU A 18 -27.15 -8.23 2.33
C LEU A 18 -25.62 -8.26 2.35
N LEU A 19 -25.06 -7.06 2.54
CA LEU A 19 -23.94 -6.73 3.43
C LEU A 19 -22.93 -7.87 3.70
N LEU A 20 -22.16 -8.25 2.69
CA LEU A 20 -20.81 -8.75 2.89
C LEU A 20 -19.82 -7.69 2.42
N SER A 21 -19.81 -6.56 3.13
CA SER A 21 -18.65 -5.65 3.14
C SER A 21 -17.51 -6.33 3.90
N GLY A 22 -17.03 -7.45 3.36
CA GLY A 22 -15.80 -8.07 3.82
C GLY A 22 -14.70 -7.03 3.68
N CYS A 23 -13.95 -6.79 4.75
CA CYS A 23 -12.73 -6.02 4.72
C CYS A 23 -11.79 -6.68 3.70
N PHE A 24 -11.82 -6.20 2.46
CA PHE A 24 -10.96 -6.71 1.42
C PHE A 24 -9.59 -6.07 1.65
N ASN A 25 -8.63 -6.85 2.13
CA ASN A 25 -7.24 -6.43 2.13
C ASN A 25 -6.83 -6.30 0.66
N GLU A 26 -6.65 -5.06 0.20
CA GLU A 26 -6.21 -4.80 -1.18
C GLU A 26 -4.76 -5.30 -1.33
N GLY A 27 -4.56 -6.30 -2.18
CA GLY A 27 -3.26 -6.86 -2.47
C GLY A 27 -3.04 -7.04 -3.97
N GLY A 28 -1.79 -7.21 -4.37
CA GLY A 28 -1.44 -7.47 -5.76
C GLY A 28 0.07 -7.50 -6.00
N THR A 29 0.46 -7.66 -7.26
CA THR A 29 1.86 -7.66 -7.69
C THR A 29 2.12 -6.52 -8.66
N VAL A 30 3.19 -5.77 -8.44
CA VAL A 30 3.61 -4.66 -9.33
C VAL A 30 4.58 -5.14 -10.41
N ARG A 31 4.93 -4.27 -11.36
CA ARG A 31 5.73 -4.65 -12.53
C ARG A 31 7.13 -5.09 -12.15
N SER A 32 7.67 -4.54 -11.06
CA SER A 32 8.95 -4.97 -10.48
C SER A 32 8.92 -6.36 -9.84
N GLY A 33 7.77 -7.06 -9.85
CA GLY A 33 7.61 -8.38 -9.21
C GLY A 33 7.37 -8.35 -7.71
N MET A 34 7.30 -7.16 -7.10
CA MET A 34 6.97 -7.00 -5.67
C MET A 34 5.46 -7.22 -5.48
N THR A 35 5.12 -8.17 -4.62
CA THR A 35 3.77 -8.41 -4.14
C THR A 35 3.54 -7.61 -2.87
N TYR A 36 2.32 -7.13 -2.68
CA TYR A 36 1.94 -6.34 -1.52
C TYR A 36 0.55 -6.72 -1.02
N GLU A 37 0.30 -6.41 0.25
CA GLU A 37 -1.00 -6.50 0.91
C GLU A 37 -1.17 -5.27 1.82
N VAL A 38 -2.26 -4.53 1.64
CA VAL A 38 -2.66 -3.47 2.56
C VAL A 38 -3.27 -4.12 3.79
N MET A 39 -2.53 -4.09 4.90
CA MET A 39 -2.91 -4.72 6.16
C MET A 39 -3.87 -3.84 6.96
N LYS A 40 -3.67 -2.53 6.90
CA LYS A 40 -4.47 -1.57 7.65
C LYS A 40 -4.44 -0.19 7.01
N GLU A 41 -5.55 0.52 7.14
CA GLU A 41 -5.65 1.95 6.85
C GLU A 41 -6.04 2.73 8.12
N GLN A 42 -5.41 3.88 8.32
CA GLN A 42 -5.73 4.79 9.43
C GLN A 42 -5.45 6.24 9.02
N GLY A 43 -6.51 6.99 8.70
CA GLY A 43 -6.37 8.36 8.19
C GLY A 43 -5.62 8.36 6.86
N ALA A 44 -4.52 9.13 6.78
CA ALA A 44 -3.66 9.14 5.59
C ALA A 44 -2.65 7.97 5.54
N PHE A 45 -2.60 7.13 6.56
CA PHE A 45 -1.64 6.01 6.62
C PHE A 45 -2.19 4.76 5.95
N LYS A 46 -1.36 4.16 5.08
CA LYS A 46 -1.52 2.80 4.55
C LYS A 46 -0.39 1.94 5.11
N LEU A 47 -0.72 0.88 5.82
CA LEU A 47 0.24 -0.02 6.46
C LEU A 47 0.32 -1.28 5.61
N VAL A 48 1.46 -1.48 4.95
CA VAL A 48 1.58 -2.39 3.80
C VAL A 48 2.64 -3.43 4.06
N TYR A 49 2.27 -4.69 3.90
CA TYR A 49 3.19 -5.81 3.83
C TYR A 49 3.68 -5.97 2.39
N VAL A 50 4.97 -6.24 2.16
CA VAL A 50 5.56 -6.41 0.83
C VAL A 50 6.58 -7.54 0.76
N VAL A 51 6.60 -8.26 -0.37
CA VAL A 51 7.60 -9.30 -0.67
C VAL A 51 7.90 -9.41 -2.17
N PRO A 52 9.15 -9.67 -2.60
CA PRO A 52 10.35 -9.71 -1.78
C PRO A 52 10.83 -8.30 -1.39
N LEU A 53 11.66 -8.22 -0.35
CA LEU A 53 12.30 -6.98 0.08
C LEU A 53 13.18 -6.39 -1.03
N SER A 54 13.12 -5.07 -1.22
CA SER A 54 14.05 -4.34 -2.07
C SER A 54 14.89 -3.36 -1.24
N THR A 55 16.12 -3.70 -0.92
CA THR A 55 16.97 -2.84 -0.06
C THR A 55 17.71 -1.73 -0.83
N LYS A 56 17.79 -1.84 -2.16
CA LYS A 56 18.62 -0.95 -2.99
C LYS A 56 17.85 -0.07 -3.96
N SER A 57 16.54 -0.30 -4.14
CA SER A 57 15.74 0.41 -5.14
C SER A 57 14.47 1.01 -4.57
N LYS A 58 14.24 2.28 -4.91
CA LYS A 58 13.00 3.00 -4.58
C LYS A 58 11.85 2.65 -5.52
N VAL A 59 12.15 2.06 -6.69
CA VAL A 59 11.17 1.83 -7.76
C VAL A 59 10.04 0.87 -7.33
N PRO A 60 10.31 -0.32 -6.76
CA PRO A 60 9.25 -1.24 -6.33
C PRO A 60 8.26 -0.61 -5.34
N TYR A 61 8.78 0.05 -4.30
CA TYR A 61 7.93 0.73 -3.31
C TYR A 61 7.12 1.87 -3.93
N ARG A 62 7.69 2.61 -4.89
CA ARG A 62 6.95 3.66 -5.61
C ARG A 62 5.82 3.06 -6.44
N GLU A 63 6.04 1.94 -7.11
CA GLU A 63 4.99 1.26 -7.86
C GLU A 63 3.86 0.79 -6.94
N VAL A 64 4.19 0.21 -5.78
CA VAL A 64 3.19 -0.20 -4.78
C VAL A 64 2.46 1.03 -4.23
N ALA A 65 3.19 2.07 -3.85
CA ALA A 65 2.64 3.34 -3.36
C ALA A 65 1.65 3.95 -4.36
N ASN A 66 1.99 3.96 -5.65
CA ASN A 66 1.11 4.47 -6.70
C ASN A 66 -0.21 3.69 -6.82
N LYS A 67 -0.23 2.42 -6.42
CA LYS A 67 -1.45 1.61 -6.36
C LYS A 67 -2.26 1.92 -5.11
N VAL A 68 -1.64 1.83 -3.93
CA VAL A 68 -2.35 1.97 -2.64
C VAL A 68 -2.76 3.40 -2.31
N CYS A 69 -2.09 4.40 -2.89
CA CYS A 69 -2.42 5.81 -2.74
C CYS A 69 -3.22 6.34 -3.95
N ALA A 70 -3.75 5.46 -4.82
CA ALA A 70 -4.48 5.87 -6.01
C ALA A 70 -5.73 6.68 -5.61
N GLY A 71 -5.88 7.88 -6.20
CA GLY A 71 -7.01 8.78 -5.92
C GLY A 71 -6.81 9.70 -4.71
N GLU A 72 -5.83 9.48 -3.84
CA GLU A 72 -5.64 10.29 -2.63
C GLU A 72 -4.88 11.61 -2.91
N ARG A 73 -5.19 12.67 -2.15
CA ARG A 73 -4.42 13.94 -2.20
C ARG A 73 -3.21 13.93 -1.26
N ILE A 74 -3.35 13.27 -0.12
CA ILE A 74 -2.31 13.07 0.88
C ILE A 74 -2.34 11.60 1.24
N CYS A 75 -1.20 10.91 1.15
CA CYS A 75 -1.07 9.49 1.47
C CYS A 75 0.33 9.21 2.04
N ILE A 76 0.39 8.39 3.08
CA ILE A 76 1.62 7.90 3.70
C ILE A 76 1.58 6.38 3.71
N ALA A 77 2.30 5.75 2.78
CA ALA A 77 2.41 4.29 2.78
C ALA A 77 3.68 3.87 3.54
N LEU A 78 3.51 3.03 4.56
CA LEU A 78 4.59 2.45 5.36
C LEU A 78 4.72 0.96 5.01
N PHE A 79 5.95 0.49 4.83
CA PHE A 79 6.23 -0.84 4.29
C PHE A 79 7.00 -1.71 5.29
N TRP A 80 6.59 -2.98 5.42
CA TRP A 80 7.28 -4.05 6.14
C TRP A 80 7.40 -5.29 5.26
N ASP A 81 8.44 -6.08 5.48
CA ASP A 81 8.71 -7.35 4.80
C ASP A 81 8.44 -8.58 5.68
N GLU A 82 8.08 -8.38 6.95
CA GLU A 82 7.54 -9.39 7.86
C GLU A 82 6.11 -9.00 8.24
N LYS A 83 5.13 -9.87 7.94
CA LYS A 83 3.71 -9.56 8.06
C LYS A 83 3.30 -9.31 9.52
N GLU A 84 3.94 -10.02 10.44
CA GLU A 84 3.73 -9.96 11.89
C GLU A 84 4.19 -8.62 12.49
N ASN A 85 5.12 -7.94 11.83
CA ASN A 85 5.64 -6.64 12.25
C ASN A 85 4.81 -5.47 11.71
N VAL A 86 3.81 -5.73 10.87
CA VAL A 86 2.94 -4.66 10.38
C VAL A 86 2.00 -4.23 11.51
N PRO A 87 2.00 -2.95 11.90
CA PRO A 87 1.08 -2.45 12.92
C PRO A 87 -0.38 -2.60 12.46
N LEU A 88 -1.27 -2.92 13.40
CA LEU A 88 -2.72 -2.92 13.17
C LEU A 88 -3.41 -1.63 13.64
N SER A 89 -2.66 -0.77 14.34
CA SER A 89 -3.09 0.53 14.82
C SER A 89 -1.86 1.41 15.11
N MET A 90 -2.05 2.72 15.07
CA MET A 90 -1.10 3.69 15.62
C MET A 90 -1.38 3.95 17.11
N PRO A 91 -0.37 4.27 17.94
CA PRO A 91 1.05 4.38 17.60
C PRO A 91 1.72 3.02 17.36
N MET A 92 2.84 3.05 16.64
CA MET A 92 3.69 1.87 16.43
C MET A 92 4.54 1.60 17.67
N THR A 93 4.90 0.33 17.91
CA THR A 93 5.95 -0.03 18.88
C THR A 93 7.34 0.26 18.32
N ASP A 94 8.35 0.37 19.19
CA ASP A 94 9.74 0.59 18.79
C ASP A 94 10.23 -0.49 17.81
N MET A 95 9.83 -1.74 18.04
CA MET A 95 10.14 -2.86 17.14
C MET A 95 9.55 -2.63 15.75
N GLN A 96 8.28 -2.24 15.65
CA GLN A 96 7.61 -1.98 14.37
C GLN A 96 8.23 -0.77 13.65
N VAL A 97 8.71 0.23 14.40
CA VAL A 97 9.45 1.37 13.82
C VAL A 97 10.80 0.91 13.27
N ALA A 98 11.53 0.06 14.01
CA ALA A 98 12.86 -0.42 13.65
C ALA A 98 12.85 -1.41 12.47
N THR A 99 11.80 -2.22 12.32
CA THR A 99 11.68 -3.22 11.25
C THR A 99 10.99 -2.69 9.99
N LYS A 100 10.56 -1.43 9.99
CA LYS A 100 10.00 -0.79 8.79
C LYS A 100 11.09 -0.64 7.73
N VAL A 101 10.81 -1.08 6.51
CA VAL A 101 11.81 -1.16 5.44
C VAL A 101 11.78 0.02 4.48
N ALA A 102 10.63 0.69 4.35
CA ALA A 102 10.50 1.90 3.56
C ALA A 102 9.28 2.72 4.00
N HIS A 103 9.24 3.97 3.54
CA HIS A 103 7.99 4.72 3.51
C HIS A 103 7.88 5.59 2.26
N TYR A 104 6.65 5.92 1.93
CA TYR A 104 6.29 6.84 0.87
C TYR A 104 5.46 7.99 1.43
N ASN A 105 5.71 9.21 0.97
CA ASN A 105 4.91 10.38 1.29
C ASN A 105 4.44 11.06 0.01
N LEU A 106 3.13 11.20 -0.12
CA LEU A 106 2.44 11.97 -1.14
C LEU A 106 1.72 13.15 -0.48
N ASN A 107 1.92 14.33 -1.03
CA ASN A 107 1.08 15.50 -0.80
C ASN A 107 0.95 16.28 -2.11
N LYS A 108 -0.17 16.09 -2.81
CA LYS A 108 -0.48 16.77 -4.08
C LYS A 108 -0.67 18.27 -3.92
N ASN A 109 -0.95 18.75 -2.71
CA ASN A 109 -1.09 20.19 -2.46
C ASN A 109 0.27 20.91 -2.45
N THR A 110 1.35 20.22 -2.09
CA THR A 110 2.72 20.78 -2.03
C THR A 110 3.66 20.21 -3.09
N GLY A 111 3.20 19.26 -3.91
CA GLY A 111 4.04 18.52 -4.85
C GLY A 111 5.00 17.52 -4.18
N LEU A 112 4.80 17.17 -2.91
CA LEU A 112 5.63 16.17 -2.24
C LEU A 112 5.30 14.79 -2.80
N ASP A 113 6.31 14.10 -3.31
CA ASP A 113 6.17 12.74 -3.85
C ASP A 113 7.51 11.98 -3.70
N ARG A 114 7.72 11.37 -2.53
CA ARG A 114 9.03 10.77 -2.20
C ARG A 114 8.93 9.41 -1.53
N VAL A 115 9.81 8.51 -1.95
CA VAL A 115 10.14 7.26 -1.26
C VAL A 115 11.42 7.44 -0.46
N ARG A 116 11.43 6.92 0.76
CA ARG A 116 12.64 6.72 1.57
C ARG A 116 12.78 5.25 1.93
N ILE A 117 13.98 4.71 1.76
CA ILE A 117 14.34 3.35 2.17
C ILE A 117 14.91 3.46 3.58
N CYS A 118 14.48 2.57 4.46
CA CYS A 118 14.91 2.54 5.85
C CYS A 118 16.00 1.49 6.06
N SER A 119 16.92 1.82 6.96
CA SER A 119 17.96 0.93 7.50
C SER A 119 18.01 1.13 9.02
N ASN A 120 18.91 0.40 9.70
CA ASN A 120 19.12 0.53 11.14
C ASN A 120 19.53 1.96 11.58
N GLU A 121 20.01 2.80 10.65
CA GLU A 121 20.42 4.18 10.92
C GLU A 121 19.32 5.21 10.59
N GLY A 122 18.17 4.76 10.08
CA GLY A 122 17.03 5.62 9.70
C GLY A 122 16.66 5.52 8.22
N CYS A 123 15.85 6.47 7.72
CA CYS A 123 15.30 6.41 6.36
C CYS A 123 15.84 7.52 5.43
N SER A 124 16.37 7.11 4.27
CA SER A 124 17.00 7.99 3.25
C SER A 124 16.40 7.87 1.84
#